data_AF-A0A945PBD7-F1
#
_entry.id   AF-A0A945PBD7-F1
#
_cell.length_a   1.000
_cell.length_b   1.000
_cell.length_c   1.000
_cell.angle_alpha   90.00
_cell.angle_beta   90.00
_cell.angle_gamma   90.00
#
_symmetry.space_group_name_H-M   'P 1'
#
loop_
_entity.id
_entity.type
_entity.pdbx_description
1 polymer ?
#
loop_
_entity_poly.entity_id
_entity_poly.type
_entity_poly.pdbx_seq_one_letter_code
_entity_poly.pdbx_strand_id
1 'polypeptide(L)'
;MDILVIEGESKFAAALSKLLSSWNLTPIVAADIDVARSTLFEHNVDVLLADLRPGDAGTLELITELRESDRFAGLPIIVMSGKIEKEVIVQASRLGIDAFMAKPFEPAELRKKIVEVYRKRQQGERLRGLQDLFEHRTTYMGDITSPHIVFGEASTDISAYQNPRQKEVAQYLTTAWQAIQTCNREEAALDAGCVIEDETTNVILQLRKGAAEHWVRAVFLSTRCHGNALVTARLLKANRGRALAIYIIEDQSGEVSAADRAALKELKIRVLRRDKAIEKMQDLMSLHLRGKVPSTAKQEEETSPQAVKGRIVKDIDTMSNLPALPEVYEKISAYARDPGSDLQDWIKVIKLDPLTCAMVLQHANSLSLGFTADITDIDRAIVLMGKNTVAGIVASEAVRKAFTTVQEIGFNLSEFWIHNLAVGFASHILALPVEDTEALSKQGLDAETKDLLVELDIPSRLQLDANRDPCFVAGTMHDIGKGVMVNSYPGIFPMILGELRRQNWQVPMITVERELAGGLTHPVAGELLIRKWGMEGQLGNAVLSHHKPRTDDALSILVAIADLVGQLIYPFPKEAKTPLNEAVEADQMNDAAAFLPEGLVTMGGLITMAELRALLKALPANVRRLAEEARRSIA
;
A
#
# COMPACT_ATOMS: atom_id res chain seq x y z
N MET A 1 26.83 3.90 -29.73
CA MET A 1 26.06 4.60 -30.76
C MET A 1 26.76 4.32 -32.07
N ASP A 2 26.10 3.55 -32.92
CA ASP A 2 26.69 2.98 -34.13
C ASP A 2 26.35 3.88 -35.31
N ILE A 3 27.38 4.33 -36.03
CA ILE A 3 27.25 5.26 -37.14
C ILE A 3 27.65 4.56 -38.41
N LEU A 4 26.70 4.37 -39.32
CA LEU A 4 27.01 3.93 -40.67
C LEU A 4 27.51 5.11 -41.48
N VAL A 5 28.66 4.96 -42.13
CA VAL A 5 29.27 5.96 -42.99
C VAL A 5 29.35 5.39 -44.39
N ILE A 6 28.67 6.00 -45.35
CA ILE A 6 28.82 5.69 -46.78
C ILE A 6 29.82 6.69 -47.35
N GLU A 7 31.03 6.22 -47.66
CA GLU A 7 32.12 7.05 -48.14
C GLU A 7 33.05 6.25 -49.06
N GLY A 8 33.12 6.66 -50.33
CA GLY A 8 33.96 6.00 -51.33
C GLY A 8 35.43 6.43 -51.29
N GLU A 9 35.75 7.61 -50.73
CA GLU A 9 37.13 8.06 -50.60
C GLU A 9 37.79 7.46 -49.34
N SER A 10 38.55 6.37 -49.53
CA SER A 10 39.21 5.62 -48.45
C SER A 10 39.99 6.47 -47.43
N LYS A 11 40.67 7.53 -47.88
CA LYS A 11 41.41 8.45 -46.99
C LYS A 11 40.49 9.27 -46.10
N PHE A 12 39.41 9.81 -46.67
CA PHE A 12 38.42 10.58 -45.92
C PHE A 12 37.64 9.66 -44.97
N ALA A 13 37.25 8.48 -45.43
CA ALA A 13 36.57 7.47 -44.62
C ALA A 13 37.40 7.07 -43.39
N ALA A 14 38.71 6.84 -43.56
CA ALA A 14 39.62 6.52 -42.47
C ALA A 14 39.77 7.69 -41.46
N ALA A 15 39.87 8.92 -41.96
CA ALA A 15 39.93 10.12 -41.11
C ALA A 15 38.64 10.31 -40.31
N LEU A 16 37.49 10.15 -40.95
CA LEU A 16 36.17 10.27 -40.34
C LEU A 16 35.95 9.16 -39.30
N SER A 17 36.31 7.92 -39.61
CA SER A 17 36.25 6.80 -38.67
C SER A 17 37.10 7.05 -37.42
N LYS A 18 38.34 7.54 -37.59
CA LYS A 18 39.20 7.91 -36.45
C LYS A 18 38.60 9.05 -35.61
N LEU A 19 38.00 10.05 -36.25
CA LEU A 19 37.34 11.16 -35.58
C LEU A 19 36.13 10.70 -34.77
N LEU A 20 35.23 9.91 -35.36
CA LEU A 20 34.04 9.38 -34.68
C LEU A 20 34.43 8.47 -33.51
N SER A 21 35.45 7.62 -33.69
CA SER A 21 35.99 6.77 -32.62
C SER A 21 36.55 7.60 -31.46
N SER A 22 37.17 8.76 -31.73
CA SER A 22 37.67 9.67 -30.69
C SER A 22 36.57 10.29 -29.81
N TRP A 23 35.31 10.23 -30.26
CA TRP A 23 34.13 10.64 -29.51
C TRP A 23 33.40 9.47 -28.84
N ASN A 24 34.04 8.29 -28.76
CA ASN A 24 33.46 7.04 -28.27
C ASN A 24 32.21 6.60 -29.08
N LEU A 25 32.19 6.87 -30.38
CA LEU A 25 31.16 6.37 -31.30
C LEU A 25 31.72 5.17 -32.06
N THR A 26 30.85 4.27 -32.54
CA THR A 26 31.24 3.08 -33.29
C THR A 26 31.02 3.32 -34.79
N PRO A 27 32.02 3.75 -35.56
CA PRO A 27 31.86 3.94 -37.00
C PRO A 27 31.88 2.59 -37.72
N ILE A 28 30.92 2.38 -38.61
CA ILE A 28 30.86 1.27 -39.57
C ILE A 28 30.94 1.89 -40.95
N VAL A 29 32.03 1.63 -41.68
CA VAL A 29 32.28 2.27 -42.98
C VAL A 29 31.88 1.33 -44.11
N ALA A 30 30.99 1.82 -44.97
CA ALA A 30 30.63 1.21 -46.23
C ALA A 30 31.28 1.99 -47.38
N ALA A 31 32.06 1.28 -48.20
CA ALA A 31 32.75 1.88 -49.36
C ALA A 31 31.79 2.21 -50.51
N ASP A 32 30.63 1.55 -50.54
CA ASP A 32 29.58 1.69 -51.54
C ASP A 32 28.20 1.36 -50.95
N ILE A 33 27.17 1.51 -51.78
CA ILE A 33 25.76 1.35 -51.40
C ILE A 33 25.41 -0.12 -51.12
N ASP A 34 26.01 -1.09 -51.82
CA ASP A 34 25.69 -2.51 -51.64
C ASP A 34 26.21 -3.01 -50.28
N VAL A 35 27.41 -2.56 -49.89
CA VAL A 35 27.96 -2.78 -48.55
C VAL A 35 27.08 -2.08 -47.50
N ALA A 36 26.62 -0.86 -47.78
CA ALA A 36 25.75 -0.13 -46.86
C ALA A 36 24.42 -0.86 -46.61
N ARG A 37 23.79 -1.37 -47.66
CA ARG A 37 22.56 -2.17 -47.58
C ARG A 37 22.76 -3.41 -46.71
N SER A 38 23.81 -4.19 -46.99
CA SER A 38 24.14 -5.39 -46.20
C SER A 38 24.36 -5.04 -44.72
N THR A 39 25.09 -3.96 -44.47
CA THR A 39 25.37 -3.47 -43.11
C THR A 39 24.12 -3.03 -42.36
N LEU A 40 23.17 -2.36 -43.02
CA LEU A 40 21.89 -1.95 -42.43
C LEU A 40 21.05 -3.15 -41.97
N PHE A 41 21.16 -4.29 -42.65
CA PHE A 41 20.48 -5.53 -42.23
C PHE A 41 21.17 -6.20 -41.03
N GLU A 42 22.51 -6.21 -41.01
CA GLU A 42 23.33 -6.93 -40.03
C GLU A 42 23.55 -6.16 -38.72
N HIS A 43 23.51 -4.82 -38.75
CA HIS A 43 23.83 -3.96 -37.62
C HIS A 43 22.68 -3.01 -37.24
N ASN A 44 22.60 -2.65 -35.95
CA ASN A 44 21.68 -1.61 -35.48
C ASN A 44 22.31 -0.23 -35.64
N VAL A 45 21.96 0.46 -36.72
CA VAL A 45 22.48 1.79 -37.03
C VAL A 45 21.68 2.88 -36.31
N ASP A 46 22.36 3.73 -35.55
CA ASP A 46 21.75 4.86 -34.83
C ASP A 46 21.65 6.12 -35.70
N VAL A 47 22.64 6.37 -36.57
CA VAL A 47 22.73 7.50 -37.50
C VAL A 47 23.44 7.06 -38.78
N LEU A 48 22.93 7.50 -39.93
CA LEU A 48 23.57 7.33 -41.23
C LEU A 48 24.24 8.64 -41.67
N LEU A 49 25.55 8.58 -41.96
CA LEU A 49 26.28 9.63 -42.65
C LEU A 49 26.49 9.19 -44.10
N ALA A 50 25.84 9.86 -45.05
CA ALA A 50 25.93 9.50 -46.46
C ALA A 50 26.70 10.55 -47.26
N ASP A 51 27.78 10.18 -47.92
CA ASP A 51 28.39 11.02 -48.95
C ASP A 51 27.49 11.08 -50.19
N LEU A 52 27.08 12.28 -50.58
CA LEU A 52 26.23 12.50 -51.76
C LEU A 52 26.98 13.33 -52.79
N ARG A 53 27.26 12.72 -53.94
CA ARG A 53 27.89 13.40 -55.08
C ARG A 53 26.82 13.87 -56.08
N PRO A 54 27.07 14.94 -56.85
CA PRO A 54 26.16 15.34 -57.93
C PRO A 54 25.93 14.18 -58.91
N GLY A 55 24.65 13.85 -59.16
CA GLY A 55 24.27 12.73 -60.04
C GLY A 55 24.30 11.33 -59.40
N ASP A 56 24.53 11.22 -58.09
CA ASP A 56 24.52 9.95 -57.34
C ASP A 56 23.09 9.46 -57.09
N ALA A 57 22.51 8.82 -58.11
CA ALA A 57 21.18 8.24 -58.04
C ALA A 57 21.06 7.15 -56.97
N GLY A 58 22.11 6.34 -56.79
CA GLY A 58 22.08 5.20 -55.88
C GLY A 58 21.95 5.60 -54.41
N THR A 59 22.63 6.68 -53.98
CA THR A 59 22.48 7.18 -52.61
C THR A 59 21.08 7.74 -52.37
N LEU A 60 20.50 8.44 -53.36
CA LEU A 60 19.12 8.96 -53.27
C LEU A 60 18.07 7.84 -53.28
N GLU A 61 18.28 6.79 -54.08
CA GLU A 61 17.44 5.59 -54.09
C GLU A 61 17.47 4.89 -52.74
N LEU A 62 18.66 4.70 -52.14
CA LEU A 62 18.79 4.12 -50.80
C LEU A 62 18.01 4.94 -49.75
N ILE A 63 18.13 6.27 -49.76
CA ILE A 63 17.39 7.11 -48.81
C ILE A 63 15.88 6.93 -48.99
N THR A 64 15.41 6.83 -50.23
CA THR A 64 13.99 6.60 -50.54
C THR A 64 13.51 5.27 -49.96
N GLU A 65 14.25 4.19 -50.21
CA GLU A 65 13.92 2.86 -49.69
C GLU A 65 13.94 2.80 -48.15
N LEU A 66 14.89 3.49 -47.52
CA LEU A 66 14.96 3.58 -46.06
C LEU A 66 13.73 4.29 -45.49
N ARG A 67 13.19 5.29 -46.19
CA ARG A 67 11.99 6.02 -45.76
C ARG A 67 10.70 5.25 -45.99
N GLU A 68 10.67 4.38 -47.00
CA GLU A 68 9.54 3.46 -47.25
C GLU A 68 9.56 2.21 -46.35
N SER A 69 10.69 1.94 -45.68
CA SER A 69 10.83 0.81 -44.76
C SER A 69 10.27 1.10 -43.37
N ASP A 70 9.40 0.22 -42.87
CA ASP A 70 8.89 0.27 -41.49
C ASP A 70 10.01 0.31 -40.44
N ARG A 71 11.13 -0.38 -40.70
CA ARG A 71 12.27 -0.47 -39.78
C ARG A 71 13.12 0.81 -39.77
N PHE A 72 13.30 1.45 -40.93
CA PHE A 72 14.29 2.52 -41.10
C PHE A 72 13.68 3.89 -41.40
N ALA A 73 12.35 4.02 -41.48
CA ALA A 73 11.69 5.29 -41.78
C ALA A 73 12.09 6.42 -40.82
N GLY A 74 12.40 6.07 -39.56
CA GLY A 74 12.88 7.01 -38.53
C GLY A 74 14.40 7.13 -38.39
N LEU A 75 15.21 6.44 -39.20
CA LEU A 75 16.68 6.49 -39.12
C LEU A 75 17.16 7.92 -39.43
N PRO A 76 17.94 8.56 -38.56
CA PRO A 76 18.52 9.87 -38.82
C PRO A 76 19.54 9.80 -39.95
N ILE A 77 19.34 10.61 -40.98
CA ILE A 77 20.23 10.68 -42.15
C ILE A 77 20.85 12.07 -42.22
N ILE A 78 22.17 12.11 -42.17
CA ILE A 78 22.98 13.30 -42.42
C ILE A 78 23.67 13.11 -43.76
N VAL A 79 23.35 13.98 -44.71
CA VAL A 79 24.04 14.01 -46.00
C VAL A 79 25.27 14.90 -45.91
N MET A 80 26.40 14.40 -46.38
CA MET A 80 27.66 15.14 -46.52
C MET A 80 27.97 15.31 -48.00
N SER A 81 28.33 16.50 -48.46
CA SER A 81 28.68 16.71 -49.88
C SER A 81 29.79 17.73 -50.06
N GLY A 82 30.74 17.44 -50.96
CA GLY A 82 31.81 18.37 -51.34
C GLY A 82 31.37 19.47 -52.31
N LYS A 83 30.22 19.33 -52.98
CA LYS A 83 29.71 20.34 -53.91
C LYS A 83 28.25 20.64 -53.58
N ILE A 84 28.00 21.85 -53.09
CA ILE A 84 26.68 22.29 -52.68
C ILE A 84 25.94 22.87 -53.88
N GLU A 85 25.16 22.04 -54.57
CA GLU A 85 24.21 22.50 -55.59
C GLU A 85 22.80 22.59 -54.99
N LYS A 86 22.10 23.69 -55.26
CA LYS A 86 20.79 23.97 -54.67
C LYS A 86 19.76 22.89 -54.99
N GLU A 87 19.83 22.31 -56.19
CA GLU A 87 18.96 21.22 -56.64
C GLU A 87 19.17 19.95 -55.81
N VAL A 88 20.42 19.58 -55.52
CA VAL A 88 20.77 18.40 -54.71
C VAL A 88 20.27 18.55 -53.27
N ILE A 89 20.42 19.74 -52.67
CA ILE A 89 19.88 20.00 -51.32
C ILE A 89 18.36 19.85 -51.30
N VAL A 90 17.66 20.41 -52.28
CA VAL A 90 16.20 20.35 -52.36
C VAL A 90 15.72 18.92 -52.58
N GLN A 91 16.40 18.14 -53.43
CA GLN A 91 16.10 16.73 -53.64
C GLN A 91 16.27 15.92 -52.35
N ALA A 92 17.43 16.00 -51.71
CA ALA A 92 17.70 15.26 -50.49
C ALA A 92 16.75 15.68 -49.35
N SER A 93 16.43 16.98 -49.24
CA SER A 93 15.45 17.48 -48.26
C SER A 93 14.04 16.93 -48.50
N ARG A 94 13.61 16.72 -49.76
CA ARG A 94 12.30 16.12 -50.07
C ARG A 94 12.22 14.65 -49.70
N LEU A 95 13.36 13.96 -49.69
CA LEU A 95 13.48 12.58 -49.23
C LEU A 95 13.52 12.47 -47.69
N GLY A 96 13.34 13.57 -46.95
CA GLY A 96 13.22 13.54 -45.50
C GLY A 96 14.53 13.27 -44.77
N ILE A 97 15.67 13.75 -45.28
CA ILE A 97 16.92 13.79 -44.51
C ILE A 97 16.81 14.75 -43.31
N ASP A 98 17.54 14.47 -42.25
CA ASP A 98 17.48 15.24 -41.00
C ASP A 98 18.48 16.39 -40.96
N ALA A 99 19.55 16.28 -41.76
CA ALA A 99 20.60 17.26 -41.83
C ALA A 99 21.41 17.17 -43.13
N PHE A 100 21.98 18.31 -43.52
CA PHE A 100 22.93 18.43 -44.62
C PHE A 100 24.21 19.10 -44.12
N MET A 101 25.36 18.70 -44.68
CA MET A 101 26.67 19.21 -44.32
C MET A 101 27.59 19.35 -45.52
N ALA A 102 28.27 20.48 -45.61
CA ALA A 102 29.24 20.76 -46.67
C ALA A 102 30.64 20.23 -46.29
N LYS A 103 31.36 19.62 -47.24
CA LYS A 103 32.77 19.27 -47.06
C LYS A 103 33.66 20.39 -47.65
N PRO A 104 34.80 20.74 -47.00
CA PRO A 104 35.20 20.29 -45.67
C PRO A 104 34.34 20.95 -44.56
N PHE A 105 34.15 20.24 -43.45
CA PHE A 105 33.41 20.72 -42.27
C PHE A 105 34.30 20.72 -41.03
N GLU A 106 33.95 21.56 -40.06
CA GLU A 106 34.59 21.55 -38.74
C GLU A 106 34.12 20.35 -37.92
N PRO A 107 35.02 19.60 -37.24
CA PRO A 107 34.63 18.47 -36.38
C PRO A 107 33.54 18.81 -35.34
N ALA A 108 33.58 20.02 -34.79
CA ALA A 108 32.57 20.47 -33.82
C ALA A 108 31.16 20.59 -34.44
N GLU A 109 31.08 20.99 -35.71
CA GLU A 109 29.82 21.11 -36.44
C GLU A 109 29.20 19.74 -36.71
N LEU A 110 30.01 18.78 -37.16
CA LEU A 110 29.58 17.39 -37.35
C LEU A 110 29.04 16.80 -36.04
N ARG A 111 29.79 16.95 -34.95
CA ARG A 111 29.37 16.45 -33.63
C ARG A 111 28.04 17.06 -33.19
N LYS A 112 27.89 18.38 -33.34
CA LYS A 112 26.65 19.09 -33.00
C LYS A 112 25.47 18.54 -33.80
N LYS A 113 25.64 18.31 -35.10
CA LYS A 113 24.58 17.82 -35.98
C LYS A 113 24.16 16.40 -35.65
N ILE A 114 25.12 15.51 -35.41
CA ILE A 114 24.86 14.13 -34.95
C ILE A 114 24.03 14.14 -33.66
N VAL A 115 24.42 14.93 -32.66
CA VAL A 115 23.69 15.02 -31.39
C VAL A 115 22.28 15.59 -31.59
N GLU A 116 22.12 16.61 -32.44
CA GLU A 116 20.83 17.23 -32.73
C GLU A 116 19.83 16.24 -33.34
N VAL A 117 20.24 15.53 -34.39
CA VAL A 117 19.35 14.60 -35.11
C VAL A 117 19.03 13.37 -34.27
N TYR A 118 20.02 12.83 -33.55
CA TYR A 118 19.81 11.68 -32.66
C TYR A 118 18.83 12.02 -31.52
N ARG A 119 18.94 13.22 -30.95
CA ARG A 119 18.02 13.67 -29.88
C ARG A 119 16.58 13.83 -30.38
N LYS A 120 16.38 14.35 -31.60
CA LYS A 120 15.05 14.48 -32.23
C LYS A 120 14.42 13.10 -32.46
N ARG A 121 15.20 12.14 -32.96
CA ARG A 121 14.77 10.74 -33.13
C ARG A 121 14.28 10.13 -31.82
N GLN A 122 15.12 10.18 -30.78
CA GLN A 122 14.81 9.64 -29.46
C GLN A 122 13.53 10.24 -28.87
N GLN A 123 13.30 11.54 -29.06
CA GLN A 123 12.07 12.20 -28.62
C GLN A 123 10.84 11.73 -29.42
N GLY A 124 10.96 11.56 -30.73
CA GLY A 124 9.89 11.07 -31.60
C GLY A 124 9.55 9.59 -31.37
N GLU A 125 10.54 8.73 -31.16
CA GLU A 125 10.35 7.32 -30.78
C GLU A 125 9.68 7.19 -29.42
N ARG A 126 10.07 8.02 -28.44
CA ARG A 126 9.42 8.08 -27.13
C ARG A 126 7.95 8.48 -27.22
N LEU A 127 7.64 9.53 -27.98
CA LEU A 127 6.27 10.00 -28.17
C LEU A 127 5.40 8.95 -28.89
N ARG A 128 5.93 8.33 -29.95
CA ARG A 128 5.23 7.24 -30.65
C ARG A 128 4.98 6.04 -29.75
N GLY A 129 5.98 5.58 -29.00
CA GLY A 129 5.78 4.44 -28.09
C GLY A 129 4.78 4.72 -26.97
N LEU A 130 4.65 5.98 -26.51
CA LEU A 130 3.58 6.37 -25.60
C LEU A 130 2.22 6.43 -26.32
N GLN A 131 2.14 7.00 -27.53
CA GLN A 131 0.91 7.01 -28.32
C GLN A 131 0.41 5.59 -28.55
N ASP A 132 1.28 4.69 -29.04
CA ASP A 132 0.97 3.28 -29.24
C ASP A 132 0.44 2.64 -27.95
N LEU A 133 1.08 2.91 -26.82
CA LEU A 133 0.65 2.42 -25.51
C LEU A 133 -0.77 2.87 -25.13
N PHE A 134 -1.11 4.15 -25.36
CA PHE A 134 -2.42 4.73 -25.01
C PHE A 134 -3.51 4.46 -26.06
N GLU A 135 -3.14 4.20 -27.31
CA GLU A 135 -4.05 3.88 -28.41
C GLU A 135 -4.47 2.40 -28.38
N HIS A 136 -3.55 1.50 -28.03
CA HIS A 136 -3.84 0.07 -27.83
C HIS A 136 -4.42 -0.22 -26.44
N ARG A 137 -5.05 0.79 -25.80
CA ARG A 137 -5.75 0.63 -24.53
C ARG A 137 -6.94 -0.31 -24.73
N THR A 138 -6.97 -1.39 -23.97
CA THR A 138 -8.20 -2.18 -23.82
C THR A 138 -8.94 -1.63 -22.61
N THR A 139 -10.08 -0.97 -22.83
CA THR A 139 -11.00 -0.61 -21.76
C THR A 139 -11.59 -1.90 -21.19
N TYR A 140 -11.05 -2.34 -20.06
CA TYR A 140 -11.56 -3.44 -19.23
C TYR A 140 -11.94 -4.73 -19.99
N MET A 141 -11.00 -5.67 -20.10
CA MET A 141 -11.33 -7.06 -20.46
C MET A 141 -11.55 -7.88 -19.19
N GLY A 142 -12.71 -8.54 -19.11
CA GLY A 142 -13.16 -9.31 -17.95
C GLY A 142 -12.18 -10.41 -17.49
N ASP A 143 -12.26 -10.67 -16.19
CA ASP A 143 -11.55 -11.66 -15.36
C ASP A 143 -10.00 -11.65 -15.46
N ILE A 144 -9.39 -10.89 -14.54
CA ILE A 144 -7.97 -10.49 -14.41
C ILE A 144 -7.04 -11.66 -14.01
N THR A 145 -7.46 -12.91 -14.16
CA THR A 145 -6.88 -13.98 -13.33
C THR A 145 -5.42 -14.36 -13.63
N SER A 146 -4.72 -13.81 -14.64
CA SER A 146 -3.40 -14.37 -15.06
C SER A 146 -2.42 -13.51 -15.87
N PRO A 147 -2.05 -12.29 -15.46
CA PRO A 147 -0.89 -11.62 -16.07
C PRO A 147 0.41 -12.33 -15.63
N HIS A 148 1.37 -12.49 -16.53
CA HIS A 148 2.69 -13.09 -16.29
C HIS A 148 3.71 -12.04 -15.80
N ILE A 149 3.62 -10.80 -16.27
CA ILE A 149 4.39 -9.65 -15.78
C ILE A 149 3.44 -8.45 -15.63
N VAL A 150 3.62 -7.68 -14.54
CA VAL A 150 2.84 -6.47 -14.25
C VAL A 150 3.77 -5.29 -14.02
N PHE A 151 3.50 -4.15 -14.67
CA PHE A 151 4.13 -2.87 -14.33
C PHE A 151 3.07 -1.89 -13.87
N GLY A 152 3.25 -1.26 -12.71
CA GLY A 152 2.42 -0.17 -12.20
C GLY A 152 3.15 1.16 -12.24
N GLU A 153 2.48 2.18 -12.78
CA GLU A 153 2.92 3.58 -12.80
C GLU A 153 1.72 4.52 -12.62
N ALA A 154 1.88 5.70 -12.01
CA ALA A 154 0.77 6.66 -11.96
C ALA A 154 0.57 7.37 -13.32
N SER A 155 -0.65 7.40 -13.87
CA SER A 155 -0.98 8.14 -15.09
C SER A 155 -1.73 9.43 -14.84
N THR A 156 -1.55 10.39 -15.73
CA THR A 156 -2.29 11.66 -15.73
C THR A 156 -2.65 12.16 -17.14
N ASP A 157 -2.69 11.28 -18.15
CA ASP A 157 -2.81 11.55 -19.61
C ASP A 157 -1.47 11.67 -20.37
N ILE A 158 -1.46 11.38 -21.68
CA ILE A 158 -0.29 11.44 -22.56
C ILE A 158 0.34 12.84 -22.59
N SER A 159 -0.48 13.88 -22.47
CA SER A 159 -0.04 15.28 -22.43
C SER A 159 0.88 15.57 -21.23
N ALA A 160 0.65 14.91 -20.08
CA ALA A 160 1.48 15.06 -18.89
C ALA A 160 2.92 14.57 -19.12
N TYR A 161 3.11 13.54 -19.95
CA TYR A 161 4.43 12.96 -20.28
C TYR A 161 5.20 13.74 -21.34
N GLN A 162 4.58 14.74 -21.97
CA GLN A 162 5.27 15.70 -22.84
C GLN A 162 6.11 16.68 -22.01
N ASN A 163 5.81 16.85 -20.72
CA ASN A 163 6.58 17.71 -19.83
C ASN A 163 8.04 17.23 -19.70
N PRO A 164 9.05 18.10 -19.91
CA PRO A 164 10.46 17.74 -19.73
C PRO A 164 10.80 17.15 -18.35
N ARG A 165 10.08 17.55 -17.29
CA ARG A 165 10.26 17.03 -15.93
C ARG A 165 9.83 15.56 -15.79
N GLN A 166 9.01 15.06 -16.71
CA GLN A 166 8.51 13.67 -16.74
C GLN A 166 9.31 12.79 -17.71
N LYS A 167 10.49 13.25 -18.12
CA LYS A 167 11.25 12.58 -19.19
C LYS A 167 11.60 11.14 -18.88
N GLU A 168 12.02 10.86 -17.65
CA GLU A 168 12.44 9.51 -17.25
C GLU A 168 11.27 8.55 -17.11
N VAL A 169 10.11 9.04 -16.64
CA VAL A 169 8.87 8.24 -16.55
C VAL A 169 8.38 7.85 -17.94
N ALA A 170 8.32 8.83 -18.85
CA ALA A 170 7.99 8.60 -20.26
C ALA A 170 8.92 7.55 -20.89
N GLN A 171 10.23 7.67 -20.66
CA GLN A 171 11.22 6.74 -21.20
C GLN A 171 11.07 5.33 -20.61
N TYR A 172 10.79 5.22 -19.31
CA TYR A 172 10.53 3.94 -18.66
C TYR A 172 9.33 3.22 -19.25
N LEU A 173 8.18 3.90 -19.37
CA LEU A 173 6.97 3.33 -19.95
C LEU A 173 7.17 2.91 -21.41
N THR A 174 7.81 3.77 -22.22
CA THR A 174 8.16 3.40 -23.61
C THR A 174 9.06 2.18 -23.66
N THR A 175 10.08 2.10 -22.81
CA THR A 175 11.04 0.99 -22.80
C THR A 175 10.37 -0.32 -22.38
N ALA A 176 9.52 -0.27 -21.33
CA ALA A 176 8.74 -1.41 -20.88
C ALA A 176 7.78 -1.88 -21.98
N TRP A 177 7.06 -0.96 -22.63
CA TRP A 177 6.16 -1.25 -23.75
C TRP A 177 6.89 -1.88 -24.93
N GLN A 178 8.03 -1.32 -25.35
CA GLN A 178 8.82 -1.88 -26.45
C GLN A 178 9.36 -3.27 -26.13
N ALA A 179 9.79 -3.50 -24.89
CA ALA A 179 10.23 -4.82 -24.44
C ALA A 179 9.08 -5.84 -24.51
N ILE A 180 7.89 -5.45 -24.05
CA ILE A 180 6.67 -6.24 -24.16
C ILE A 180 6.34 -6.56 -25.63
N GLN A 181 6.31 -5.55 -26.51
CA GLN A 181 6.01 -5.73 -27.94
C GLN A 181 7.03 -6.61 -28.65
N THR A 182 8.30 -6.54 -28.25
CA THR A 182 9.34 -7.44 -28.78
C THR A 182 9.05 -8.88 -28.37
N CYS A 183 8.64 -9.12 -27.12
CA CYS A 183 8.27 -10.45 -26.66
C CYS A 183 7.05 -11.01 -27.41
N ASN A 184 6.03 -10.20 -27.68
CA ASN A 184 4.85 -10.60 -28.46
C ASN A 184 5.23 -11.10 -29.87
N ARG A 185 6.25 -10.50 -30.49
CA ARG A 185 6.74 -10.93 -31.81
C ARG A 185 7.53 -12.24 -31.76
N GLU A 186 8.23 -12.50 -30.65
CA GLU A 186 9.09 -13.67 -30.49
C GLU A 186 8.31 -14.92 -30.03
N GLU A 187 7.22 -14.76 -29.28
CA GLU A 187 6.35 -15.86 -28.82
C GLU A 187 4.89 -15.61 -29.20
N ALA A 188 4.39 -16.31 -30.23
CA ALA A 188 3.01 -16.18 -30.72
C ALA A 188 1.91 -16.57 -29.70
N ALA A 189 2.29 -17.16 -28.56
CA ALA A 189 1.38 -17.51 -27.46
C ALA A 189 1.33 -16.44 -26.35
N LEU A 190 2.11 -15.36 -26.46
CA LEU A 190 2.05 -14.20 -25.58
C LEU A 190 1.05 -13.18 -26.13
N ASP A 191 0.13 -12.75 -25.28
CA ASP A 191 -0.85 -11.71 -25.52
C ASP A 191 -0.63 -10.60 -24.48
N ALA A 192 0.00 -9.50 -24.87
CA ALA A 192 0.33 -8.42 -23.94
C ALA A 192 -0.44 -7.14 -24.24
N GLY A 193 -0.94 -6.51 -23.17
CA GLY A 193 -1.82 -5.36 -23.22
C GLY A 193 -1.52 -4.32 -22.14
N CYS A 194 -2.34 -3.28 -22.13
CA CYS A 194 -2.26 -2.17 -21.20
C CYS A 194 -3.67 -1.86 -20.66
N VAL A 195 -3.77 -1.66 -19.35
CA VAL A 195 -4.99 -1.26 -18.65
C VAL A 195 -4.70 0.02 -17.87
N ILE A 196 -5.64 0.97 -17.87
CA ILE A 196 -5.60 2.13 -16.99
C ILE A 196 -6.70 1.94 -15.95
N GLU A 197 -6.36 2.01 -14.67
CA GLU A 197 -7.34 1.94 -13.60
C GLU A 197 -8.13 3.25 -13.53
N ASP A 198 -9.46 3.19 -13.60
CA ASP A 198 -10.33 4.37 -13.65
C ASP A 198 -10.27 5.22 -12.37
N GLU A 199 -10.06 4.57 -11.20
CA GLU A 199 -10.07 5.25 -9.90
C GLU A 199 -8.72 5.89 -9.53
N THR A 200 -7.63 5.18 -9.79
CA THR A 200 -6.28 5.57 -9.39
C THR A 200 -5.49 6.22 -10.52
N THR A 201 -6.03 6.17 -11.74
CA THR A 201 -5.36 6.48 -12.99
C THR A 201 -4.02 5.77 -13.15
N ASN A 202 -3.76 4.65 -12.45
CA ASN A 202 -2.51 3.92 -12.62
C ASN A 202 -2.46 3.28 -14.02
N VAL A 203 -1.35 3.44 -14.75
CA VAL A 203 -1.03 2.63 -15.93
C VAL A 203 -0.55 1.27 -15.46
N ILE A 204 -1.24 0.23 -15.89
CA ILE A 204 -0.87 -1.16 -15.66
C ILE A 204 -0.52 -1.81 -16.99
N LEU A 205 0.76 -2.09 -17.22
CA LEU A 205 1.20 -2.92 -18.35
C LEU A 205 1.11 -4.38 -17.93
N GLN A 206 0.47 -5.20 -18.75
CA GLN A 206 0.26 -6.62 -18.48
C GLN A 206 0.72 -7.47 -19.66
N LEU A 207 1.39 -8.58 -19.38
CA LEU A 207 1.74 -9.57 -20.39
C LEU A 207 1.07 -10.90 -20.05
N ARG A 208 0.14 -11.40 -20.87
CA ARG A 208 -0.52 -12.70 -20.70
C ARG A 208 0.20 -13.74 -21.55
N LYS A 209 0.28 -14.97 -21.05
CA LYS A 209 0.61 -16.15 -21.84
C LYS A 209 -0.69 -16.96 -21.99
N GLY A 210 -0.97 -17.51 -23.17
CA GLY A 210 -2.24 -18.15 -23.53
C GLY A 210 -2.82 -19.14 -22.49
N ALA A 211 -4.06 -19.60 -22.75
CA ALA A 211 -5.07 -20.18 -21.83
C ALA A 211 -4.67 -21.23 -20.76
N ALA A 212 -3.41 -21.63 -20.59
CA ALA A 212 -2.98 -22.70 -19.70
C ALA A 212 -2.10 -22.26 -18.51
N GLU A 213 -1.55 -21.03 -18.48
CA GLU A 213 -0.61 -20.62 -17.42
C GLU A 213 -1.11 -19.41 -16.62
N HIS A 214 -1.70 -19.68 -15.45
CA HIS A 214 -2.41 -18.68 -14.65
C HIS A 214 -1.54 -17.88 -13.63
N TRP A 215 -0.26 -17.57 -13.93
CA TRP A 215 0.68 -17.13 -12.87
C TRP A 215 1.51 -15.89 -13.17
N VAL A 216 1.52 -14.94 -12.22
CA VAL A 216 2.39 -13.76 -12.21
C VAL A 216 3.79 -14.15 -11.77
N ARG A 217 4.81 -13.80 -12.57
CA ARG A 217 6.23 -14.03 -12.25
C ARG A 217 6.94 -12.81 -11.70
N ALA A 218 6.59 -11.63 -12.21
CA ALA A 218 7.24 -10.40 -11.82
C ALA A 218 6.28 -9.22 -11.76
N VAL A 219 6.45 -8.37 -10.74
CA VAL A 219 5.73 -7.12 -10.58
C VAL A 219 6.74 -5.99 -10.40
N PHE A 220 6.56 -4.92 -11.16
CA PHE A 220 7.36 -3.69 -11.13
C PHE A 220 6.45 -2.55 -10.70
N LEU A 221 6.71 -1.93 -9.55
CA LEU A 221 5.86 -0.87 -8.98
C LEU A 221 6.67 0.41 -8.83
N SER A 222 6.24 1.47 -9.51
CA SER A 222 6.77 2.82 -9.33
C SER A 222 6.43 3.37 -7.96
N THR A 223 7.36 4.04 -7.28
CA THR A 223 7.10 4.79 -6.02
C THR A 223 5.99 5.84 -6.18
N ARG A 224 5.64 6.21 -7.41
CA ARG A 224 4.57 7.17 -7.72
C ARG A 224 3.17 6.58 -7.78
N CYS A 225 3.00 5.27 -7.80
CA CYS A 225 1.66 4.66 -7.87
C CYS A 225 0.75 5.16 -6.75
N HIS A 226 -0.48 5.55 -7.11
CA HIS A 226 -1.52 5.86 -6.14
C HIS A 226 -1.87 4.57 -5.39
N GLY A 227 -1.90 4.61 -4.05
CA GLY A 227 -2.05 3.41 -3.19
C GLY A 227 -0.75 2.90 -2.54
N ASN A 228 0.36 3.63 -2.67
CA ASN A 228 1.69 3.32 -2.12
C ASN A 228 2.28 1.98 -2.60
N ALA A 229 3.14 2.06 -3.63
CA ALA A 229 3.84 0.91 -4.20
C ALA A 229 4.59 0.03 -3.19
N LEU A 230 5.08 0.58 -2.08
CA LEU A 230 5.77 -0.20 -1.05
C LEU A 230 4.78 -1.14 -0.35
N VAL A 231 3.56 -0.70 -0.08
CA VAL A 231 2.51 -1.53 0.51
C VAL A 231 2.09 -2.60 -0.47
N THR A 232 1.76 -2.23 -1.70
CA THR A 232 1.39 -3.21 -2.73
C THR A 232 2.48 -4.27 -2.90
N ALA A 233 3.77 -3.88 -2.89
CA ALA A 233 4.88 -4.81 -2.94
C ALA A 233 4.96 -5.73 -1.71
N ARG A 234 4.82 -5.19 -0.50
CA ARG A 234 4.83 -5.98 0.75
C ARG A 234 3.66 -6.97 0.78
N LEU A 235 2.45 -6.53 0.40
CA LEU A 235 1.25 -7.35 0.35
C LEU A 235 1.35 -8.45 -0.71
N LEU A 236 1.78 -8.11 -1.92
CA LEU A 236 2.02 -9.11 -2.97
C LEU A 236 3.07 -10.13 -2.53
N LYS A 237 4.11 -9.69 -1.80
CA LYS A 237 5.14 -10.58 -1.27
C LYS A 237 4.61 -11.49 -0.19
N ALA A 238 3.80 -10.96 0.73
CA ALA A 238 3.11 -11.75 1.73
C ALA A 238 2.24 -12.79 1.00
N ASN A 239 1.33 -12.35 0.14
CA ASN A 239 0.28 -13.18 -0.45
C ASN A 239 0.80 -14.29 -1.36
N ARG A 240 1.84 -14.00 -2.17
CA ARG A 240 2.39 -14.93 -3.17
C ARG A 240 3.77 -15.49 -2.80
N GLY A 241 4.26 -15.18 -1.62
CA GLY A 241 5.50 -15.73 -1.07
C GLY A 241 6.75 -15.48 -1.91
N ARG A 242 7.72 -16.40 -1.84
CA ARG A 242 9.06 -16.23 -2.42
C ARG A 242 9.13 -16.38 -3.93
N ALA A 243 8.10 -16.97 -4.56
CA ALA A 243 8.08 -17.25 -5.99
C ALA A 243 7.88 -15.98 -6.84
N LEU A 244 7.16 -14.99 -6.31
CA LEU A 244 6.92 -13.72 -7.00
C LEU A 244 8.13 -12.79 -6.90
N ALA A 245 8.71 -12.40 -8.03
CA ALA A 245 9.73 -11.36 -8.07
C ALA A 245 9.07 -9.98 -8.02
N ILE A 246 9.50 -9.11 -7.11
CA ILE A 246 8.93 -7.78 -6.96
C ILE A 246 10.04 -6.73 -7.00
N TYR A 247 9.81 -5.70 -7.80
CA TYR A 247 10.70 -4.58 -8.02
C TYR A 247 9.98 -3.28 -7.66
N ILE A 248 10.56 -2.51 -6.75
CA ILE A 248 10.18 -1.11 -6.53
C ILE A 248 11.06 -0.23 -7.41
N ILE A 249 10.45 0.66 -8.17
CA ILE A 249 11.14 1.61 -9.06
C ILE A 249 11.05 3.00 -8.43
N GLU A 250 12.18 3.50 -7.93
CA GLU A 250 12.30 4.87 -7.39
C GLU A 250 12.86 5.81 -8.46
N ASP A 251 12.44 7.08 -8.47
CA ASP A 251 12.99 8.06 -9.41
C ASP A 251 14.31 8.62 -8.91
N GLN A 252 14.29 9.10 -7.66
CA GLN A 252 15.44 9.68 -7.00
C GLN A 252 15.97 8.77 -5.90
N SER A 253 17.29 8.79 -5.73
CA SER A 253 17.94 8.07 -4.64
C SER A 253 17.45 8.65 -3.31
N GLY A 254 16.88 7.79 -2.45
CA GLY A 254 16.43 8.17 -1.12
C GLY A 254 14.93 8.45 -0.99
N GLU A 255 14.14 8.29 -2.06
CA GLU A 255 12.67 8.28 -1.97
C GLU A 255 12.17 7.16 -1.06
N VAL A 256 12.79 5.98 -1.16
CA VAL A 256 12.58 4.89 -0.19
C VAL A 256 13.51 5.11 0.98
N SER A 257 12.94 5.26 2.19
CA SER A 257 13.71 5.47 3.41
C SER A 257 14.70 4.32 3.67
N ALA A 258 15.78 4.58 4.42
CA ALA A 258 16.76 3.55 4.75
C ALA A 258 16.12 2.37 5.52
N ALA A 259 15.18 2.67 6.41
CA ALA A 259 14.41 1.69 7.16
C ALA A 259 13.54 0.83 6.23
N ASP A 260 12.78 1.46 5.34
CA ASP A 260 11.94 0.75 4.37
C ASP A 260 12.77 -0.11 3.42
N ARG A 261 13.92 0.40 2.96
CA ARG A 261 14.82 -0.34 2.09
C ARG A 261 15.39 -1.58 2.79
N ALA A 262 15.71 -1.49 4.08
CA ALA A 262 16.13 -2.65 4.86
C ALA A 262 15.01 -3.69 4.98
N ALA A 263 13.80 -3.27 5.34
CA ALA A 263 12.63 -4.15 5.44
C ALA A 263 12.28 -4.82 4.10
N LEU A 264 12.26 -4.06 3.00
CA LEU A 264 12.01 -4.59 1.65
C LEU A 264 13.08 -5.63 1.24
N LYS A 265 14.33 -5.41 1.62
CA LYS A 265 15.43 -6.35 1.36
C LYS A 265 15.23 -7.68 2.10
N GLU A 266 14.78 -7.66 3.35
CA GLU A 266 14.46 -8.87 4.12
C GLU A 266 13.33 -9.69 3.45
N LEU A 267 12.32 -8.98 2.92
CA LEU A 267 11.24 -9.54 2.13
C LEU A 267 11.67 -9.97 0.71
N LYS A 268 12.95 -9.82 0.34
CA LYS A 268 13.49 -10.09 -1.01
C LYS A 268 12.80 -9.28 -2.11
N ILE A 269 12.30 -8.10 -1.78
CA ILE A 269 11.81 -7.10 -2.72
C ILE A 269 13.03 -6.26 -3.16
N ARG A 270 13.18 -6.07 -4.47
CA ARG A 270 14.34 -5.37 -5.04
C ARG A 270 13.97 -3.92 -5.30
N VAL A 271 14.74 -2.98 -4.78
CA VAL A 271 14.56 -1.55 -5.10
C VAL A 271 15.58 -1.14 -6.16
N LEU A 272 15.10 -0.63 -7.28
CA LEU A 272 15.91 -0.16 -8.42
C LEU A 272 15.62 1.32 -8.67
N ARG A 273 16.67 2.09 -8.99
CA ARG A 273 16.48 3.40 -9.58
C ARG A 273 15.94 3.28 -11.00
N ARG A 274 15.10 4.22 -11.42
CA ARG A 274 14.44 4.20 -12.74
C ARG A 274 15.43 4.14 -13.90
N ASP A 275 16.51 4.90 -13.86
CA ASP A 275 17.58 4.86 -14.87
C ASP A 275 18.19 3.45 -15.02
N LYS A 276 18.41 2.76 -13.89
CA LYS A 276 18.90 1.39 -13.86
C LYS A 276 17.86 0.35 -14.28
N ALA A 277 16.59 0.61 -14.01
CA ALA A 277 15.49 -0.23 -14.49
C ALA A 277 15.37 -0.14 -16.03
N ILE A 278 15.52 1.06 -16.60
CA ILE A 278 15.56 1.28 -18.06
C ILE A 278 16.73 0.52 -18.69
N GLU A 279 17.94 0.68 -18.15
CA GLU A 279 19.16 0.03 -18.64
C GLU A 279 19.04 -1.51 -18.67
N LYS A 280 18.37 -2.09 -17.67
CA LYS A 280 18.28 -3.54 -17.49
C LYS A 280 16.95 -4.15 -17.95
N MET A 281 16.08 -3.37 -18.58
CA MET A 281 14.71 -3.81 -18.86
C MET A 281 14.68 -5.12 -19.67
N GLN A 282 15.51 -5.22 -20.72
CA GLN A 282 15.60 -6.43 -21.55
C GLN A 282 16.09 -7.66 -20.77
N ASP A 283 17.08 -7.50 -19.89
CA ASP A 283 17.59 -8.58 -19.05
C ASP A 283 16.54 -9.03 -18.03
N LEU A 284 15.83 -8.08 -17.42
CA LEU A 284 14.77 -8.35 -16.44
C LEU A 284 13.58 -9.06 -17.10
N MET A 285 13.20 -8.66 -18.31
CA MET A 285 12.19 -9.37 -19.10
C MET A 285 12.64 -10.77 -19.45
N SER A 286 13.85 -10.94 -19.99
CA SER A 286 14.40 -12.25 -20.32
C SER A 286 14.45 -13.19 -19.11
N LEU A 287 14.85 -12.67 -17.94
CA LEU A 287 14.91 -13.42 -16.69
C LEU A 287 13.55 -13.98 -16.27
N HIS A 288 12.50 -13.15 -16.31
CA HIS A 288 11.19 -13.56 -15.82
C HIS A 288 10.39 -14.31 -16.87
N LEU A 289 10.56 -14.03 -18.16
CA LEU A 289 9.83 -14.71 -19.23
C LEU A 289 10.35 -16.13 -19.49
N ARG A 290 11.67 -16.32 -19.54
CA ARG A 290 12.29 -17.58 -19.99
C ARG A 290 12.49 -18.65 -18.91
N GLY A 291 12.09 -18.40 -17.67
CA GLY A 291 12.15 -19.41 -16.60
C GLY A 291 11.27 -20.64 -16.92
N LYS A 292 11.73 -21.85 -16.57
CA LYS A 292 10.89 -23.06 -16.65
C LYS A 292 9.77 -22.98 -15.61
N VAL A 293 8.53 -23.25 -16.02
CA VAL A 293 7.40 -23.50 -15.10
C VAL A 293 7.77 -24.73 -14.26
N PRO A 294 7.68 -24.70 -12.92
CA PRO A 294 7.78 -25.93 -12.13
C PRO A 294 6.72 -26.92 -12.66
N SER A 295 7.14 -28.10 -13.12
CA SER A 295 6.28 -29.06 -13.87
C SER A 295 5.14 -29.67 -13.05
N THR A 296 4.99 -29.25 -11.81
CA THR A 296 3.78 -29.43 -11.02
C THR A 296 3.38 -28.06 -10.54
N ALA A 297 2.52 -27.39 -11.31
CA ALA A 297 1.53 -26.52 -10.69
C ALA A 297 0.70 -27.44 -9.78
N LYS A 298 1.16 -27.64 -8.53
CA LYS A 298 0.17 -27.81 -7.48
C LYS A 298 -0.73 -26.61 -7.67
N GLN A 299 -2.04 -26.83 -7.82
CA GLN A 299 -3.01 -25.79 -7.44
C GLN A 299 -2.40 -25.17 -6.18
N GLU A 300 -2.03 -23.89 -6.23
CA GLU A 300 -1.66 -23.21 -5.00
C GLU A 300 -2.92 -23.35 -4.15
N GLU A 301 -2.95 -24.37 -3.29
CA GLU A 301 -3.92 -24.49 -2.23
C GLU A 301 -3.95 -23.10 -1.63
N GLU A 302 -5.15 -22.51 -1.54
CA GLU A 302 -5.38 -21.41 -0.60
C GLU A 302 -4.55 -21.75 0.62
N THR A 303 -3.50 -20.94 0.87
CA THR A 303 -2.53 -21.27 1.91
C THR A 303 -3.34 -21.63 3.12
N SER A 304 -3.18 -22.85 3.64
CA SER A 304 -4.06 -23.31 4.71
C SER A 304 -4.06 -22.26 5.83
N PRO A 305 -5.14 -22.07 6.59
CA PRO A 305 -5.17 -21.07 7.66
C PRO A 305 -3.95 -21.17 8.61
N GLN A 306 -3.38 -22.35 8.76
CA GLN A 306 -2.14 -22.61 9.49
C GLN A 306 -0.86 -22.12 8.77
N ALA A 307 -0.76 -22.29 7.45
CA ALA A 307 0.34 -21.75 6.64
C ALA A 307 0.26 -20.22 6.50
N VAL A 308 -0.95 -19.66 6.37
CA VAL A 308 -1.20 -18.21 6.45
C VAL A 308 -0.78 -17.69 7.81
N LYS A 309 -1.20 -18.34 8.91
CA LYS A 309 -0.79 -17.98 10.27
C LYS A 309 0.73 -18.04 10.46
N GLY A 310 1.40 -19.09 10.00
CA GLY A 310 2.86 -19.22 10.07
C GLY A 310 3.62 -18.21 9.19
N ARG A 311 3.06 -17.82 8.05
CA ARG A 311 3.59 -16.77 7.17
C ARG A 311 3.41 -15.39 7.77
N ILE A 312 2.21 -15.09 8.26
CA ILE A 312 1.85 -13.86 8.96
C ILE A 312 2.86 -13.65 10.10
N VAL A 313 3.01 -14.61 11.02
CA VAL A 313 3.97 -14.52 12.15
C VAL A 313 5.39 -14.18 11.70
N LYS A 314 5.85 -14.78 10.60
CA LYS A 314 7.18 -14.52 10.05
C LYS A 314 7.32 -13.14 9.40
N ASP A 315 6.29 -12.71 8.68
CA ASP A 315 6.25 -11.38 8.07
C ASP A 315 6.23 -10.32 9.19
N ILE A 316 5.50 -10.57 10.29
CA ILE A 316 5.41 -9.71 11.48
C ILE A 316 6.73 -9.60 12.23
N ASP A 317 7.49 -10.69 12.39
CA ASP A 317 8.83 -10.65 12.99
C ASP A 317 9.78 -9.74 12.17
N THR A 318 9.58 -9.67 10.85
CA THR A 318 10.33 -8.79 9.94
C THR A 318 9.76 -7.36 9.80
N MET A 319 8.60 -7.04 10.41
CA MET A 319 7.95 -5.71 10.34
C MET A 319 8.47 -4.73 11.40
N SER A 320 9.71 -4.89 11.84
CA SER A 320 10.27 -4.52 13.15
C SER A 320 10.34 -3.03 13.54
N ASN A 321 9.26 -2.26 13.36
CA ASN A 321 9.00 -0.96 13.99
C ASN A 321 7.67 -0.96 14.77
N LEU A 322 7.29 -2.08 15.39
CA LEU A 322 6.16 -2.07 16.33
C LEU A 322 6.49 -1.17 17.55
N PRO A 323 5.52 -0.37 18.03
CA PRO A 323 5.73 0.52 19.16
C PRO A 323 6.22 -0.23 20.40
N ALA A 324 7.14 0.40 21.14
CA ALA A 324 7.54 -0.09 22.45
C ALA A 324 6.43 0.12 23.48
N LEU A 325 6.38 -0.74 24.48
CA LEU A 325 5.50 -0.56 25.63
C LEU A 325 6.01 0.65 26.44
N PRO A 326 5.17 1.63 26.79
CA PRO A 326 5.61 2.74 27.62
C PRO A 326 5.99 2.28 29.03
N GLU A 327 7.07 2.83 29.59
CA GLU A 327 7.65 2.43 30.89
C GLU A 327 6.65 2.48 32.07
N VAL A 328 5.73 3.45 32.04
CA VAL A 328 4.66 3.58 33.05
C VAL A 328 3.75 2.34 33.04
N TYR A 329 3.43 1.84 31.85
CA TYR A 329 2.60 0.64 31.71
C TYR A 329 3.37 -0.64 32.07
N GLU A 330 4.66 -0.74 31.71
CA GLU A 330 5.49 -1.87 32.15
C GLU A 330 5.45 -2.04 33.67
N LYS A 331 5.64 -0.93 34.42
CA LYS A 331 5.58 -0.92 35.89
C LYS A 331 4.21 -1.30 36.40
N ILE A 332 3.14 -0.72 35.85
CA ILE A 332 1.75 -1.03 36.24
C ILE A 332 1.41 -2.51 35.99
N SER A 333 1.77 -3.05 34.81
CA SER A 333 1.51 -4.43 34.44
C SER A 333 2.25 -5.45 35.31
N ALA A 334 3.45 -5.10 35.81
CA ALA A 334 4.22 -5.95 36.70
C ALA A 334 3.51 -6.15 38.05
N TYR A 335 2.92 -5.08 38.62
CA TYR A 335 2.11 -5.18 39.83
C TYR A 335 0.76 -5.86 39.59
N ALA A 336 0.17 -5.71 38.41
CA ALA A 336 -1.08 -6.40 38.04
C ALA A 336 -0.98 -7.92 38.00
N ARG A 337 0.22 -8.45 37.77
CA ARG A 337 0.49 -9.90 37.76
C ARG A 337 0.83 -10.45 39.15
N ASP A 338 1.02 -9.60 40.15
CA ASP A 338 1.32 -9.99 41.52
C ASP A 338 0.01 -10.12 42.34
N PRO A 339 -0.41 -11.34 42.74
CA PRO A 339 -1.59 -11.57 43.56
C PRO A 339 -1.53 -10.89 44.95
N GLY A 340 -0.35 -10.46 45.38
CA GLY A 340 -0.11 -9.78 46.65
C GLY A 340 -0.05 -8.25 46.57
N SER A 341 -0.18 -7.64 45.38
CA SER A 341 -0.09 -6.16 45.27
C SER A 341 -1.37 -5.47 45.77
N ASP A 342 -1.18 -4.48 46.64
CA ASP A 342 -2.24 -3.61 47.17
C ASP A 342 -2.42 -2.37 46.28
N LEU A 343 -3.61 -1.76 46.32
CA LEU A 343 -3.97 -0.45 45.79
C LEU A 343 -2.87 0.60 45.99
N GLN A 344 -2.19 0.58 47.14
CA GLN A 344 -1.11 1.51 47.46
C GLN A 344 0.13 1.38 46.57
N ASP A 345 0.44 0.20 46.03
CA ASP A 345 1.62 0.00 45.20
C ASP A 345 1.41 0.52 43.77
N TRP A 346 0.17 0.44 43.28
CA TRP A 346 -0.26 1.05 42.01
C TRP A 346 -0.32 2.56 42.10
N ILE A 347 -0.88 3.09 43.18
CA ILE A 347 -0.93 4.53 43.44
C ILE A 347 0.48 5.10 43.50
N LYS A 348 1.44 4.41 44.13
CA LYS A 348 2.86 4.83 44.12
C LYS A 348 3.39 4.94 42.71
N VAL A 349 3.16 3.94 41.83
CA VAL A 349 3.65 3.98 40.44
C VAL A 349 3.06 5.15 39.66
N ILE A 350 1.75 5.38 39.77
CA ILE A 350 1.07 6.51 39.13
C ILE A 350 1.60 7.85 39.69
N LYS A 351 1.80 7.94 41.02
CA LYS A 351 2.38 9.11 41.71
C LYS A 351 3.82 9.44 41.26
N LEU A 352 4.57 8.46 40.75
CA LEU A 352 5.92 8.68 40.24
C LEU A 352 5.95 9.44 38.90
N ASP A 353 4.84 9.49 38.16
CA ASP A 353 4.72 10.28 36.93
C ASP A 353 3.71 11.44 37.10
N PRO A 354 4.20 12.68 37.29
CA PRO A 354 3.34 13.86 37.43
C PRO A 354 2.37 14.08 36.26
N LEU A 355 2.73 13.65 35.04
CA LEU A 355 1.84 13.78 33.87
C LEU A 355 0.69 12.78 33.93
N THR A 356 0.95 11.54 34.35
CA THR A 356 -0.09 10.54 34.59
C THR A 356 -1.00 10.98 35.74
N CYS A 357 -0.46 11.54 36.83
CA CYS A 357 -1.26 12.10 37.92
C CYS A 357 -2.19 13.24 37.45
N ALA A 358 -1.64 14.21 36.72
CA ALA A 358 -2.41 15.33 36.20
C ALA A 358 -3.55 14.85 35.28
N MET A 359 -3.25 13.87 34.40
CA MET A 359 -4.24 13.24 33.55
C MET A 359 -5.34 12.54 34.37
N VAL A 360 -4.99 11.69 35.34
CA VAL A 360 -5.99 10.98 36.17
C VAL A 360 -6.86 11.97 36.95
N LEU A 361 -6.27 13.03 37.50
CA LEU A 361 -7.02 14.11 38.16
C LEU A 361 -7.93 14.86 37.17
N GLN A 362 -7.48 15.15 35.96
CA GLN A 362 -8.28 15.79 34.92
C GLN A 362 -9.48 14.92 34.52
N HIS A 363 -9.27 13.60 34.39
CA HIS A 363 -10.35 12.65 34.15
C HIS A 363 -11.33 12.58 35.32
N ALA A 364 -10.84 12.49 36.56
CA ALA A 364 -11.69 12.44 37.75
C ALA A 364 -12.60 13.66 37.89
N ASN A 365 -12.11 14.86 37.54
CA ASN A 365 -12.88 16.10 37.55
C ASN A 365 -13.84 16.26 36.37
N SER A 366 -13.61 15.55 35.27
CA SER A 366 -14.46 15.59 34.08
C SER A 366 -15.70 14.71 34.19
N LEU A 367 -15.61 13.63 34.99
CA LEU A 367 -16.73 12.74 35.31
C LEU A 367 -17.68 13.50 36.22
N SER A 368 -18.86 13.87 35.72
CA SER A 368 -19.88 14.59 36.50
C SER A 368 -20.54 13.65 37.54
N LEU A 369 -19.78 13.24 38.55
CA LEU A 369 -20.21 12.33 39.62
C LEU A 369 -21.08 13.02 40.69
N GLY A 370 -21.66 14.19 40.39
CA GLY A 370 -22.58 14.91 41.28
C GLY A 370 -21.92 15.67 42.43
N PHE A 371 -20.60 15.91 42.40
CA PHE A 371 -19.89 16.69 43.42
C PHE A 371 -19.70 18.15 43.00
N THR A 372 -19.74 19.07 43.97
CA THR A 372 -19.59 20.52 43.76
C THR A 372 -18.15 21.05 43.94
N ALA A 373 -17.17 20.17 44.22
CA ALA A 373 -15.80 20.57 44.53
C ALA A 373 -14.75 19.79 43.71
N ASP A 374 -13.71 20.50 43.26
CA ASP A 374 -12.60 19.94 42.47
C ASP A 374 -11.81 18.86 43.25
N ILE A 375 -11.63 17.70 42.63
CA ILE A 375 -10.76 16.60 43.06
C ILE A 375 -9.31 16.99 42.76
N THR A 376 -8.57 17.39 43.79
CA THR A 376 -7.15 17.80 43.68
C THR A 376 -6.18 16.74 44.19
N ASP A 377 -6.71 15.64 44.74
CA ASP A 377 -5.95 14.56 45.36
C ASP A 377 -6.09 13.25 44.58
N ILE A 378 -4.96 12.65 44.24
CA ILE A 378 -4.90 11.45 43.39
C ILE A 378 -5.41 10.20 44.10
N ASP A 379 -5.24 10.10 45.43
CA ASP A 379 -5.77 8.97 46.21
C ASP A 379 -7.32 9.00 46.15
N ARG A 380 -7.90 10.19 46.31
CA ARG A 380 -9.34 10.41 46.19
C ARG A 380 -9.87 10.17 44.77
N ALA A 381 -9.15 10.58 43.74
CA ALA A 381 -9.50 10.28 42.35
C ALA A 381 -9.58 8.77 42.09
N ILE A 382 -8.58 8.01 42.58
CA ILE A 382 -8.50 6.56 42.38
C ILE A 382 -9.60 5.81 43.14
N VAL A 383 -9.94 6.25 44.35
CA VAL A 383 -11.06 5.68 45.12
C VAL A 383 -12.40 5.90 44.41
N LEU A 384 -12.62 7.08 43.82
CA LEU A 384 -13.88 7.43 43.17
C LEU A 384 -14.05 6.74 41.81
N MET A 385 -12.99 6.69 41.01
CA MET A 385 -13.03 6.08 39.67
C MET A 385 -12.90 4.55 39.71
N GLY A 386 -12.31 4.02 40.77
CA GLY A 386 -11.92 2.62 40.89
C GLY A 386 -10.58 2.32 40.22
N LYS A 387 -9.81 1.42 40.83
CA LYS A 387 -8.43 1.07 40.42
C LYS A 387 -8.32 0.62 38.96
N ASN A 388 -9.27 -0.20 38.48
CA ASN A 388 -9.22 -0.80 37.15
C ASN A 388 -9.55 0.22 36.06
N THR A 389 -10.45 1.16 36.34
CA THR A 389 -10.77 2.28 35.46
C THR A 389 -9.56 3.20 35.30
N VAL A 390 -8.89 3.55 36.41
CA VAL A 390 -7.67 4.37 36.36
C VAL A 390 -6.56 3.65 35.61
N ALA A 391 -6.30 2.38 35.92
CA ALA A 391 -5.33 1.57 35.20
C ALA A 391 -5.63 1.52 33.70
N GLY A 392 -6.90 1.39 33.34
CA GLY A 392 -7.38 1.41 31.96
C GLY A 392 -7.13 2.72 31.24
N ILE A 393 -7.39 3.86 31.88
CA ILE A 393 -7.14 5.19 31.31
C ILE A 393 -5.63 5.41 31.13
N VAL A 394 -4.81 5.06 32.14
CA VAL A 394 -3.35 5.16 32.05
C VAL A 394 -2.81 4.28 30.92
N ALA A 395 -3.33 3.06 30.78
CA ALA A 395 -2.99 2.15 29.69
C ALA A 395 -3.37 2.74 28.32
N SER A 396 -4.59 3.22 28.19
CA SER A 396 -5.11 3.82 26.96
C SER A 396 -4.28 5.02 26.52
N GLU A 397 -3.91 5.91 27.45
CA GLU A 397 -3.08 7.07 27.16
C GLU A 397 -1.63 6.70 26.80
N ALA A 398 -1.05 5.73 27.50
CA ALA A 398 0.27 5.20 27.20
C ALA A 398 0.30 4.61 25.78
N VAL A 399 -0.68 3.76 25.46
CA VAL A 399 -0.85 3.15 24.14
C VAL A 399 -1.08 4.23 23.07
N ARG A 400 -1.94 5.22 23.33
CA ARG A 400 -2.17 6.36 22.43
C ARG A 400 -0.87 7.08 22.07
N LYS A 401 -0.03 7.38 23.05
CA LYS A 401 1.28 8.04 22.82
C LYS A 401 2.14 7.24 21.84
N ALA A 402 2.09 5.91 21.93
CA ALA A 402 2.86 5.01 21.07
C ALA A 402 2.46 5.07 19.58
N PHE A 403 1.27 5.61 19.26
CA PHE A 403 0.78 5.78 17.89
C PHE A 403 0.69 7.25 17.44
N THR A 404 1.20 8.21 18.22
CA THR A 404 1.14 9.65 17.85
C THR A 404 1.96 10.00 16.60
N THR A 405 2.95 9.19 16.26
CA THR A 405 3.76 9.32 15.03
C THR A 405 3.09 8.73 13.80
N VAL A 406 1.97 8.02 13.96
CA VAL A 406 1.25 7.42 12.85
C VAL A 406 0.43 8.49 12.12
N GLN A 407 0.79 8.75 10.88
CA GLN A 407 0.05 9.62 9.97
C GLN A 407 -0.22 8.88 8.67
N GLU A 408 -1.50 8.69 8.35
CA GLU A 408 -1.93 8.06 7.11
C GLU A 408 -3.25 8.66 6.64
N ILE A 409 -3.43 8.72 5.32
CA ILE A 409 -4.66 9.21 4.71
C ILE A 409 -5.85 8.37 5.20
N GLY A 410 -6.89 9.03 5.71
CA GLY A 410 -8.09 8.38 6.23
C GLY A 410 -7.97 7.82 7.65
N PHE A 411 -6.76 7.63 8.19
CA PHE A 411 -6.56 7.19 9.58
C PHE A 411 -6.46 8.39 10.52
N ASN A 412 -7.60 8.84 11.06
CA ASN A 412 -7.62 9.92 12.05
C ASN A 412 -7.42 9.36 13.47
N LEU A 413 -6.30 9.69 14.08
CA LEU A 413 -5.94 9.20 15.40
C LEU A 413 -6.95 9.59 16.49
N SER A 414 -7.53 10.80 16.43
CA SER A 414 -8.54 11.24 17.40
C SER A 414 -9.86 10.46 17.26
N GLU A 415 -10.28 10.18 16.02
CA GLU A 415 -11.46 9.35 15.74
C GLU A 415 -11.24 7.90 16.19
N PHE A 416 -10.06 7.35 15.94
CA PHE A 416 -9.66 6.02 16.39
C PHE A 416 -9.72 5.91 17.92
N TRP A 417 -9.19 6.90 18.64
CA TRP A 417 -9.17 6.85 20.10
C TRP A 417 -10.53 7.03 20.74
N ILE A 418 -11.38 7.91 20.22
CA ILE A 418 -12.71 8.08 20.81
C ILE A 418 -13.58 6.84 20.63
N HIS A 419 -13.41 6.11 19.52
CA HIS A 419 -14.02 4.79 19.31
C HIS A 419 -13.55 3.80 20.38
N ASN A 420 -12.23 3.58 20.51
CA ASN A 420 -11.66 2.65 21.48
C ASN A 420 -12.06 2.98 22.93
N LEU A 421 -12.08 4.26 23.28
CA LEU A 421 -12.48 4.73 24.60
C LEU A 421 -13.96 4.42 24.89
N ALA A 422 -14.83 4.62 23.90
CA ALA A 422 -16.23 4.26 24.00
C ALA A 422 -16.44 2.74 24.21
N VAL A 423 -15.70 1.90 23.48
CA VAL A 423 -15.73 0.44 23.67
C VAL A 423 -15.22 0.06 25.07
N GLY A 424 -14.20 0.75 25.58
CA GLY A 424 -13.74 0.61 26.97
C GLY A 424 -14.83 0.91 28.00
N PHE A 425 -15.54 2.04 27.88
CA PHE A 425 -16.63 2.39 28.78
C PHE A 425 -17.84 1.45 28.66
N ALA A 426 -18.19 1.03 27.44
CA ALA A 426 -19.23 0.03 27.23
C ALA A 426 -18.88 -1.30 27.91
N SER A 427 -17.64 -1.76 27.77
CA SER A 427 -17.13 -2.97 28.44
C SER A 427 -17.16 -2.83 29.97
N HIS A 428 -16.83 -1.64 30.49
CA HIS A 428 -16.91 -1.36 31.93
C HIS A 428 -18.34 -1.44 32.44
N ILE A 429 -19.29 -0.75 31.80
CA ILE A 429 -20.69 -0.74 32.21
C ILE A 429 -21.28 -2.16 32.19
N LEU A 430 -21.02 -2.92 31.12
CA LEU A 430 -21.51 -4.30 30.96
C LEU A 430 -20.93 -5.26 32.00
N ALA A 431 -19.78 -4.93 32.61
CA ALA A 431 -19.12 -5.76 33.63
C ALA A 431 -19.50 -5.37 35.07
N LEU A 432 -20.29 -4.32 35.31
CA LEU A 432 -20.61 -3.86 36.66
C LEU A 432 -21.43 -4.90 37.43
N PRO A 433 -21.09 -5.21 38.69
CA PRO A 433 -21.85 -6.15 39.51
C PRO A 433 -23.27 -5.61 39.74
N VAL A 434 -24.29 -6.36 39.29
CA VAL A 434 -25.70 -5.92 39.33
C VAL A 434 -26.26 -5.87 40.76
N GLU A 435 -25.68 -6.64 41.68
CA GLU A 435 -26.04 -6.62 43.10
C GLU A 435 -25.54 -5.34 43.81
N ASP A 436 -24.53 -4.67 43.26
CA ASP A 436 -23.97 -3.43 43.78
C ASP A 436 -24.71 -2.21 43.20
N THR A 437 -25.88 -1.95 43.77
CA THR A 437 -26.71 -0.79 43.40
C THR A 437 -25.99 0.55 43.56
N GLU A 438 -24.97 0.62 44.44
CA GLU A 438 -24.15 1.81 44.63
C GLU A 438 -23.18 2.00 43.45
N ALA A 439 -22.52 0.93 42.99
CA ALA A 439 -21.66 0.95 41.80
C ALA A 439 -22.43 1.36 40.53
N LEU A 440 -23.62 0.80 40.29
CA LEU A 440 -24.49 1.19 39.17
C LEU A 440 -24.96 2.66 39.26
N SER A 441 -25.24 3.14 40.47
CA SER A 441 -25.69 4.51 40.69
C SER A 441 -24.59 5.55 40.47
N LYS A 442 -23.34 5.22 40.82
CA LYS A 442 -22.17 6.09 40.61
C LYS A 442 -21.88 6.39 39.14
N GLN A 443 -22.29 5.53 38.22
CA GLN A 443 -22.04 5.72 36.79
C GLN A 443 -22.98 6.73 36.11
N GLY A 444 -24.01 7.22 36.80
CA GLY A 444 -24.97 8.17 36.22
C GLY A 444 -25.78 7.58 35.07
N LEU A 445 -26.10 6.29 35.14
CA LEU A 445 -26.97 5.59 34.18
C LEU A 445 -28.45 5.97 34.42
N ASP A 446 -29.23 6.07 33.34
CA ASP A 446 -30.69 6.19 33.43
C ASP A 446 -31.34 4.90 33.98
N ALA A 447 -32.60 5.01 34.42
CA ALA A 447 -33.31 3.92 35.08
C ALA A 447 -33.54 2.72 34.14
N GLU A 448 -33.90 2.97 32.88
CA GLU A 448 -34.15 1.92 31.88
C GLU A 448 -32.88 1.09 31.63
N THR A 449 -31.73 1.75 31.49
CA THR A 449 -30.44 1.08 31.34
C THR A 449 -30.08 0.26 32.57
N LYS A 450 -30.33 0.76 33.78
CA LYS A 450 -30.06 0.02 35.02
C LYS A 450 -30.92 -1.24 35.12
N ASP A 451 -32.22 -1.11 34.87
CA ASP A 451 -33.16 -2.23 34.92
C ASP A 451 -32.76 -3.32 33.91
N LEU A 452 -32.38 -2.91 32.69
CA LEU A 452 -31.89 -3.83 31.67
C LEU A 452 -30.59 -4.54 32.09
N LEU A 453 -29.62 -3.82 32.67
CA LEU A 453 -28.37 -4.43 33.13
C LEU A 453 -28.61 -5.47 34.22
N VAL A 454 -29.53 -5.18 35.15
CA VAL A 454 -29.93 -6.10 36.23
C VAL A 454 -30.67 -7.32 35.67
N GLU A 455 -31.56 -7.12 34.69
CA GLU A 455 -32.29 -8.21 34.03
C GLU A 455 -31.34 -9.16 33.29
N LEU A 456 -30.37 -8.61 32.57
CA LEU A 456 -29.45 -9.39 31.76
C LEU A 456 -28.36 -10.05 32.60
N ASP A 457 -27.87 -9.39 33.65
CA ASP A 457 -26.80 -9.87 34.52
C ASP A 457 -25.64 -10.52 33.74
N ILE A 458 -25.15 -9.78 32.74
CA ILE A 458 -24.01 -10.17 31.89
C ILE A 458 -22.80 -10.63 32.73
N PRO A 459 -22.42 -9.96 33.85
CA PRO A 459 -21.31 -10.40 34.67
C PRO A 459 -21.47 -11.83 35.19
N SER A 460 -22.63 -12.18 35.77
CA SER A 460 -22.86 -13.55 36.25
C SER A 460 -22.95 -14.56 35.10
N ARG A 461 -23.59 -14.20 33.98
CA ARG A 461 -23.67 -15.08 32.79
C ARG A 461 -22.29 -15.43 32.23
N LEU A 462 -21.38 -14.46 32.23
CA LEU A 462 -20.03 -14.61 31.71
C LEU A 462 -18.98 -14.97 32.79
N GLN A 463 -19.38 -15.07 34.05
CA GLN A 463 -18.50 -15.29 35.21
C GLN A 463 -17.38 -14.24 35.30
N LEU A 464 -17.72 -12.98 35.00
CA LEU A 464 -16.80 -11.84 35.07
C LEU A 464 -16.74 -11.29 36.49
N ASP A 465 -15.54 -10.93 36.93
CA ASP A 465 -15.29 -10.16 38.15
C ASP A 465 -14.71 -8.80 37.76
N ALA A 466 -15.50 -7.74 37.88
CA ALA A 466 -15.10 -6.37 37.56
C ALA A 466 -13.83 -5.88 38.29
N ASN A 467 -13.48 -6.49 39.43
CA ASN A 467 -12.30 -6.15 40.22
C ASN A 467 -11.04 -6.90 39.79
N ARG A 468 -11.20 -8.03 39.09
CA ARG A 468 -10.12 -8.91 38.66
C ARG A 468 -9.90 -8.86 37.15
N ASP A 469 -10.97 -8.82 36.37
CA ASP A 469 -10.91 -8.89 34.92
C ASP A 469 -10.70 -7.51 34.30
N PRO A 470 -9.77 -7.36 33.33
CA PRO A 470 -9.40 -6.08 32.75
C PRO A 470 -10.38 -5.60 31.67
N CYS A 471 -11.69 -5.58 31.98
CA CYS A 471 -12.78 -5.33 31.01
C CYS A 471 -12.63 -4.00 30.24
N PHE A 472 -12.38 -2.90 30.96
CA PHE A 472 -12.17 -1.59 30.32
C PHE A 472 -10.94 -1.61 29.40
N VAL A 473 -9.82 -2.16 29.89
CA VAL A 473 -8.56 -2.25 29.12
C VAL A 473 -8.78 -3.06 27.85
N ALA A 474 -9.46 -4.21 27.94
CA ALA A 474 -9.79 -5.06 26.80
C ALA A 474 -10.60 -4.29 25.74
N GLY A 475 -11.62 -3.53 26.16
CA GLY A 475 -12.37 -2.67 25.26
C GLY A 475 -11.52 -1.56 24.61
N THR A 476 -10.64 -0.90 25.37
CA THR A 476 -9.76 0.14 24.80
C THR A 476 -8.69 -0.38 23.84
N MET A 477 -8.30 -1.64 23.98
CA MET A 477 -7.19 -2.23 23.21
C MET A 477 -7.65 -3.13 22.06
N HIS A 478 -8.94 -3.46 21.99
CA HIS A 478 -9.48 -4.45 21.05
C HIS A 478 -9.05 -4.20 19.59
N ASP A 479 -9.05 -2.93 19.19
CA ASP A 479 -8.80 -2.48 17.83
C ASP A 479 -7.38 -1.98 17.58
N ILE A 480 -6.47 -2.17 18.55
CA ILE A 480 -5.10 -1.63 18.49
C ILE A 480 -4.33 -2.10 17.26
N GLY A 481 -4.73 -3.26 16.71
CA GLY A 481 -4.19 -3.80 15.49
C GLY A 481 -4.39 -2.93 14.25
N LYS A 482 -5.41 -2.07 14.19
CA LYS A 482 -5.58 -1.12 13.07
C LYS A 482 -4.39 -0.15 13.03
N GLY A 483 -4.02 0.40 14.19
CA GLY A 483 -2.82 1.23 14.33
C GLY A 483 -1.53 0.47 13.99
N VAL A 484 -1.43 -0.81 14.37
CA VAL A 484 -0.30 -1.69 13.99
C VAL A 484 -0.21 -1.87 12.48
N MET A 485 -1.34 -2.13 11.83
CA MET A 485 -1.39 -2.30 10.37
C MET A 485 -0.95 -1.03 9.66
N VAL A 486 -1.46 0.14 10.07
CA VAL A 486 -1.03 1.42 9.50
C VAL A 486 0.47 1.65 9.70
N ASN A 487 0.96 1.45 10.91
CA ASN A 487 2.36 1.68 11.25
C ASN A 487 3.29 0.73 10.46
N SER A 488 2.87 -0.51 10.24
CA SER A 488 3.67 -1.54 9.58
C SER A 488 3.54 -1.52 8.05
N TYR A 489 2.41 -1.03 7.53
CA TYR A 489 2.08 -0.95 6.12
C TYR A 489 1.50 0.42 5.72
N PRO A 490 2.30 1.50 5.75
CA PRO A 490 1.80 2.84 5.39
C PRO A 490 1.28 2.87 3.95
N GLY A 491 -0.01 3.02 3.73
CA GLY A 491 -0.76 2.92 2.48
C GLY A 491 -1.90 1.88 2.53
N ILE A 492 -1.88 0.95 3.49
CA ILE A 492 -2.89 -0.11 3.62
C ILE A 492 -4.27 0.44 3.94
N PHE A 493 -4.37 1.44 4.82
CA PHE A 493 -5.66 1.94 5.27
C PHE A 493 -6.41 2.66 4.14
N PRO A 494 -5.78 3.55 3.35
CA PRO A 494 -6.39 4.09 2.13
C PRO A 494 -6.91 3.03 1.17
N MET A 495 -6.18 1.91 0.99
CA MET A 495 -6.64 0.81 0.14
C MET A 495 -7.90 0.14 0.70
N ILE A 496 -7.90 -0.16 2.00
CA ILE A 496 -9.08 -0.69 2.70
C ILE A 496 -10.27 0.27 2.55
N LEU A 497 -10.07 1.57 2.75
CA LEU A 497 -11.13 2.57 2.62
C LEU A 497 -11.64 2.68 1.17
N GLY A 498 -10.75 2.62 0.17
CA GLY A 498 -11.15 2.61 -1.24
C GLY A 498 -12.08 1.45 -1.55
N GLU A 499 -11.71 0.25 -1.10
CA GLU A 499 -12.50 -0.96 -1.31
C GLU A 499 -13.84 -0.94 -0.56
N LEU A 500 -13.85 -0.47 0.70
CA LEU A 500 -15.08 -0.28 1.47
C LEU A 500 -16.04 0.72 0.79
N ARG A 501 -15.52 1.83 0.25
CA ARG A 501 -16.32 2.80 -0.51
C ARG A 501 -16.87 2.20 -1.79
N ARG A 502 -16.05 1.43 -2.53
CA ARG A 502 -16.44 0.72 -3.76
C ARG A 502 -17.59 -0.27 -3.49
N GLN A 503 -17.57 -0.94 -2.35
CA GLN A 503 -18.64 -1.84 -1.90
C GLN A 503 -19.76 -1.12 -1.12
N ASN A 504 -19.78 0.22 -1.14
CA ASN A 504 -20.77 1.06 -0.46
C ASN A 504 -20.98 0.68 1.03
N TRP A 505 -19.90 0.31 1.72
CA TRP A 505 -19.87 -0.07 3.13
C TRP A 505 -20.79 -1.24 3.49
N GLN A 506 -21.14 -2.09 2.51
CA GLN A 506 -22.01 -3.26 2.71
C GLN A 506 -21.23 -4.51 3.17
N VAL A 507 -19.91 -4.40 3.32
CA VAL A 507 -19.06 -5.46 3.86
C VAL A 507 -18.28 -4.98 5.09
N PRO A 508 -18.04 -5.87 6.08
CA PRO A 508 -17.21 -5.55 7.23
C PRO A 508 -15.76 -5.25 6.84
N MET A 509 -15.11 -4.32 7.55
CA MET A 509 -13.69 -3.99 7.36
C MET A 509 -12.79 -5.21 7.50
N ILE A 510 -13.05 -6.09 8.46
CA ILE A 510 -12.25 -7.33 8.67
C ILE A 510 -12.23 -8.24 7.43
N THR A 511 -13.30 -8.25 6.63
CA THR A 511 -13.36 -9.00 5.37
C THR A 511 -12.41 -8.39 4.35
N VAL A 512 -12.46 -7.07 4.18
CA VAL A 512 -11.58 -6.32 3.27
C VAL A 512 -10.11 -6.41 3.70
N GLU A 513 -9.83 -6.29 5.00
CA GLU A 513 -8.49 -6.51 5.55
C GLU A 513 -7.95 -7.89 5.20
N ARG A 514 -8.76 -8.94 5.42
CA ARG A 514 -8.39 -10.32 5.14
C ARG A 514 -8.07 -10.52 3.66
N GLU A 515 -8.85 -9.93 2.77
CA GLU A 515 -8.64 -10.02 1.32
C GLU A 515 -7.40 -9.25 0.87
N LEU A 516 -7.28 -7.97 1.25
CA LEU A 516 -6.21 -7.09 0.78
C LEU A 516 -4.86 -7.39 1.45
N ALA A 517 -4.86 -7.68 2.75
CA ALA A 517 -3.66 -7.99 3.51
C ALA A 517 -3.34 -9.50 3.57
N GLY A 518 -3.98 -10.27 2.68
CA GLY A 518 -3.88 -11.73 2.52
C GLY A 518 -3.81 -12.52 3.80
N GLY A 519 -4.85 -12.32 4.61
CA GLY A 519 -5.10 -13.03 5.84
C GLY A 519 -4.74 -12.26 7.10
N LEU A 520 -3.96 -11.17 7.00
CA LEU A 520 -3.70 -10.31 8.15
C LEU A 520 -4.94 -9.44 8.40
N THR A 521 -5.50 -9.53 9.60
CA THR A 521 -6.61 -8.70 10.06
C THR A 521 -6.17 -7.92 11.30
N HIS A 522 -6.88 -6.84 11.63
CA HIS A 522 -6.54 -6.06 12.82
C HIS A 522 -6.58 -6.89 14.13
N PRO A 523 -7.47 -7.89 14.35
CA PRO A 523 -7.41 -8.69 15.57
C PRO A 523 -6.11 -9.49 15.68
N VAL A 524 -5.62 -10.01 14.54
CA VAL A 524 -4.34 -10.72 14.48
C VAL A 524 -3.20 -9.75 14.75
N ALA A 525 -3.15 -8.61 14.03
CA ALA A 525 -2.14 -7.56 14.20
C ALA A 525 -2.05 -7.06 15.65
N GLY A 526 -3.20 -6.86 16.30
CA GLY A 526 -3.31 -6.41 17.68
C GLY A 526 -2.76 -7.44 18.67
N GLU A 527 -3.13 -8.71 18.53
CA GLU A 527 -2.68 -9.77 19.44
C GLU A 527 -1.14 -9.91 19.45
N LEU A 528 -0.49 -9.70 18.31
CA LEU A 528 0.97 -9.76 18.24
C LEU A 528 1.64 -8.62 18.98
N LEU A 529 1.05 -7.42 18.94
CA LEU A 529 1.51 -6.31 19.74
C LEU A 529 1.37 -6.62 21.22
N ILE A 530 0.23 -7.18 21.63
CA ILE A 530 -0.03 -7.64 23.00
C ILE A 530 1.02 -8.68 23.43
N ARG A 531 1.34 -9.67 22.58
CA ARG A 531 2.41 -10.65 22.84
C ARG A 531 3.77 -10.00 22.98
N LYS A 532 4.13 -9.10 22.06
CA LYS A 532 5.41 -8.38 22.09
C LYS A 532 5.57 -7.55 23.37
N TRP A 533 4.47 -7.02 23.89
CA TRP A 533 4.41 -6.31 25.16
C TRP A 533 4.37 -7.24 26.40
N GLY A 534 4.40 -8.56 26.20
CA GLY A 534 4.35 -9.54 27.27
C GLY A 534 3.01 -9.57 28.01
N MET A 535 1.93 -9.12 27.37
CA MET A 535 0.57 -9.01 27.93
C MET A 535 -0.31 -10.20 27.53
N GLU A 536 0.29 -11.37 27.31
CA GLU A 536 -0.42 -12.58 26.88
C GLU A 536 -1.46 -13.05 27.91
N GLY A 537 -2.48 -13.77 27.45
CA GLY A 537 -3.57 -14.28 28.29
C GLY A 537 -4.94 -13.85 27.80
N GLN A 538 -5.88 -13.64 28.72
CA GLN A 538 -7.28 -13.28 28.40
C GLN A 538 -7.38 -11.99 27.58
N LEU A 539 -6.51 -11.00 27.82
CA LEU A 539 -6.48 -9.76 27.05
C LEU A 539 -6.09 -9.98 25.58
N GLY A 540 -5.06 -10.78 25.32
CA GLY A 540 -4.67 -11.14 23.95
C GLY A 540 -5.75 -11.95 23.23
N ASN A 541 -6.41 -12.86 23.95
CA ASN A 541 -7.52 -13.64 23.38
C ASN A 541 -8.73 -12.75 23.02
N ALA A 542 -9.08 -11.78 23.88
CA ALA A 542 -10.14 -10.82 23.63
C ALA A 542 -9.83 -9.96 22.39
N VAL A 543 -8.61 -9.43 22.29
CA VAL A 543 -8.15 -8.68 21.10
C VAL A 543 -8.22 -9.54 19.84
N LEU A 544 -7.78 -10.80 19.90
CA LEU A 544 -7.78 -11.70 18.73
C LEU A 544 -9.19 -12.12 18.30
N SER A 545 -10.10 -12.30 19.26
CA SER A 545 -11.36 -13.02 19.03
C SER A 545 -12.60 -12.11 19.07
N HIS A 546 -12.50 -10.79 19.25
CA HIS A 546 -13.69 -9.96 19.40
C HIS A 546 -14.66 -9.98 18.19
N HIS A 547 -14.21 -10.26 16.96
CA HIS A 547 -15.10 -10.49 15.80
C HIS A 547 -15.65 -11.92 15.70
N LYS A 548 -15.05 -12.87 16.42
CA LYS A 548 -15.46 -14.28 16.51
C LYS A 548 -15.27 -14.74 17.96
N PRO A 549 -16.09 -14.22 18.88
CA PRO A 549 -15.91 -14.45 20.30
C PRO A 549 -15.96 -15.94 20.60
N ARG A 550 -15.35 -16.37 21.71
CA ARG A 550 -15.30 -17.78 22.10
C ARG A 550 -16.13 -18.00 23.35
N THR A 551 -16.85 -19.12 23.42
CA THR A 551 -17.67 -19.46 24.59
C THR A 551 -16.85 -19.67 25.87
N ASP A 552 -15.55 -19.96 25.73
CA ASP A 552 -14.60 -20.13 26.83
C ASP A 552 -13.80 -18.85 27.16
N ASP A 553 -14.14 -17.71 26.54
CA ASP A 553 -13.47 -16.42 26.75
C ASP A 553 -14.48 -15.29 26.97
N ALA A 554 -14.80 -15.06 28.24
CA ALA A 554 -15.74 -14.04 28.70
C ALA A 554 -15.39 -12.63 28.22
N LEU A 555 -14.10 -12.26 28.20
CA LEU A 555 -13.67 -10.94 27.73
C LEU A 555 -13.89 -10.77 26.24
N SER A 556 -13.71 -11.81 25.43
CA SER A 556 -13.98 -11.73 23.99
C SER A 556 -15.45 -11.43 23.70
N ILE A 557 -16.38 -12.06 24.44
CA ILE A 557 -17.83 -11.85 24.30
C ILE A 557 -18.21 -10.44 24.76
N LEU A 558 -17.71 -10.03 25.92
CA LEU A 558 -17.96 -8.69 26.47
C LEU A 558 -17.52 -7.59 25.48
N VAL A 559 -16.29 -7.70 24.98
CA VAL A 559 -15.72 -6.74 24.02
C VAL A 559 -16.49 -6.76 22.70
N ALA A 560 -16.92 -7.93 22.23
CA ALA A 560 -17.73 -8.04 21.01
C ALA A 560 -19.05 -7.28 21.11
N ILE A 561 -19.73 -7.33 22.26
CA ILE A 561 -20.96 -6.56 22.52
C ILE A 561 -20.64 -5.06 22.63
N ALA A 562 -19.58 -4.72 23.36
CA ALA A 562 -19.17 -3.35 23.58
C ALA A 562 -18.72 -2.63 22.29
N ASP A 563 -18.07 -3.35 21.37
CA ASP A 563 -17.65 -2.83 20.07
C ASP A 563 -18.87 -2.42 19.23
N LEU A 564 -19.93 -3.23 19.19
CA LEU A 564 -21.18 -2.85 18.52
C LEU A 564 -21.78 -1.55 19.07
N VAL A 565 -21.73 -1.34 20.40
CA VAL A 565 -22.14 -0.05 21.00
C VAL A 565 -21.23 1.07 20.49
N GLY A 566 -19.90 0.86 20.49
CA GLY A 566 -18.91 1.81 19.99
C GLY A 566 -19.14 2.19 18.52
N GLN A 567 -19.44 1.22 17.65
CA GLN A 567 -19.72 1.43 16.23
C GLN A 567 -20.96 2.30 15.99
N LEU A 568 -21.98 2.23 16.85
CA LEU A 568 -23.19 3.05 16.74
C LEU A 568 -22.93 4.54 17.06
N ILE A 569 -22.05 4.83 18.04
CA ILE A 569 -21.82 6.20 18.51
C ILE A 569 -20.60 6.87 17.89
N TYR A 570 -19.53 6.10 17.67
CA TYR A 570 -18.26 6.53 17.12
C TYR A 570 -17.76 5.46 16.14
N PRO A 571 -18.39 5.32 14.97
CA PRO A 571 -17.87 4.43 13.94
C PRO A 571 -16.45 4.87 13.55
N PHE A 572 -15.56 3.90 13.34
CA PHE A 572 -14.21 4.14 12.86
C PHE A 572 -13.94 3.44 11.52
N PRO A 573 -13.56 4.20 10.46
CA PRO A 573 -13.44 5.66 10.42
C PRO A 573 -14.80 6.36 10.52
N LYS A 574 -14.80 7.66 10.86
CA LYS A 574 -16.05 8.43 11.02
C LYS A 574 -16.94 8.47 9.78
N GLU A 575 -16.35 8.30 8.60
CA GLU A 575 -17.05 8.24 7.32
C GLU A 575 -17.77 6.90 7.04
N ALA A 576 -17.61 5.89 7.91
CA ALA A 576 -18.21 4.59 7.72
C ALA A 576 -19.75 4.66 7.73
N LYS A 577 -20.38 3.98 6.76
CA LYS A 577 -21.84 3.93 6.57
C LYS A 577 -22.35 2.49 6.65
N THR A 578 -22.10 1.84 7.77
CA THR A 578 -22.50 0.45 8.00
C THR A 578 -24.01 0.34 8.22
N PRO A 579 -24.66 -0.78 7.84
CA PRO A 579 -26.10 -0.99 8.04
C PRO A 579 -26.52 -1.14 9.51
N LEU A 580 -25.57 -1.23 10.45
CA LEU A 580 -25.84 -1.49 11.87
C LEU A 580 -26.80 -0.47 12.51
N ASN A 581 -26.60 0.84 12.28
CA ASN A 581 -27.45 1.86 12.91
C ASN A 581 -28.90 1.79 12.38
N GLU A 582 -29.06 1.66 11.06
CA GLU A 582 -30.36 1.51 10.42
C GLU A 582 -31.08 0.23 10.90
N ALA A 583 -30.35 -0.88 11.03
CA ALA A 583 -30.89 -2.14 11.51
C ALA A 583 -31.37 -2.07 12.98
N VAL A 584 -30.65 -1.34 13.85
CA VAL A 584 -31.05 -1.13 15.25
C VAL A 584 -32.29 -0.24 15.35
N GLU A 585 -32.34 0.85 14.56
CA GLU A 585 -33.48 1.78 14.53
C GLU A 585 -34.74 1.15 13.94
N ALA A 586 -34.61 0.42 12.83
CA ALA A 586 -35.72 -0.22 12.11
C ALA A 586 -36.20 -1.53 12.73
N ASP A 587 -35.52 -2.03 13.78
CA ASP A 587 -35.79 -3.33 14.39
C ASP A 587 -35.55 -4.52 13.44
N GLN A 588 -34.52 -4.42 12.59
CA GLN A 588 -34.18 -5.37 11.54
C GLN A 588 -32.72 -5.82 11.66
N MET A 589 -32.32 -6.30 12.84
CA MET A 589 -30.92 -6.72 13.13
C MET A 589 -30.36 -7.75 12.14
N ASN A 590 -31.21 -8.53 11.47
CA ASN A 590 -30.78 -9.48 10.44
C ASN A 590 -30.21 -8.79 9.19
N ASP A 591 -30.60 -7.55 8.89
CA ASP A 591 -30.10 -6.79 7.74
C ASP A 591 -28.63 -6.37 7.96
N ALA A 592 -28.18 -6.34 9.23
CA ALA A 592 -26.80 -6.11 9.61
C ALA A 592 -26.08 -7.40 10.05
N ALA A 593 -26.60 -8.60 9.75
CA ALA A 593 -26.05 -9.87 10.24
C ALA A 593 -24.55 -10.08 9.91
N ALA A 594 -24.09 -9.57 8.76
CA ALA A 594 -22.68 -9.63 8.37
C ALA A 594 -21.76 -8.80 9.27
N PHE A 595 -22.29 -7.80 9.98
CA PHE A 595 -21.57 -6.91 10.88
C PHE A 595 -21.66 -7.34 12.35
N LEU A 596 -22.44 -8.39 12.64
CA LEU A 596 -22.50 -8.96 13.98
C LEU A 596 -21.33 -9.95 14.18
N PRO A 597 -20.72 -9.99 15.38
CA PRO A 597 -19.65 -10.93 15.67
C PRO A 597 -20.11 -12.38 15.46
N GLU A 598 -19.28 -13.15 14.76
CA GLU A 598 -19.62 -14.51 14.32
C GLU A 598 -19.87 -15.40 15.55
N GLY A 599 -21.07 -16.00 15.61
CA GLY A 599 -21.45 -16.90 16.68
C GLY A 599 -22.05 -16.22 17.91
N LEU A 600 -21.96 -14.89 18.07
CA LEU A 600 -22.37 -14.21 19.31
C LEU A 600 -23.80 -14.56 19.75
N VAL A 601 -24.76 -14.52 18.83
CA VAL A 601 -26.19 -14.81 19.11
C VAL A 601 -26.57 -16.29 19.01
N THR A 602 -25.66 -17.15 18.53
CA THR A 602 -25.87 -18.60 18.42
C THR A 602 -25.09 -19.41 19.47
N MET A 603 -24.21 -18.75 20.23
CA MET A 603 -23.36 -19.32 21.27
C MET A 603 -24.14 -19.73 22.52
N GLY A 604 -24.75 -20.91 22.46
CA GLY A 604 -25.29 -21.59 23.64
C GLY A 604 -26.40 -20.84 24.40
N GLY A 605 -26.97 -19.78 23.81
CA GLY A 605 -27.99 -18.95 24.45
C GLY A 605 -27.46 -17.90 25.44
N LEU A 606 -26.17 -17.53 25.39
CA LEU A 606 -25.59 -16.52 26.30
C LEU A 606 -26.24 -15.14 26.13
N ILE A 607 -26.47 -14.73 24.88
CA ILE A 607 -27.22 -13.53 24.54
C ILE A 607 -28.09 -13.80 23.30
N THR A 608 -29.37 -13.43 23.40
CA THR A 608 -30.31 -13.51 22.27
C THR A 608 -30.23 -12.24 21.41
N MET A 609 -30.71 -12.32 20.17
CA MET A 609 -30.79 -11.14 19.30
C MET A 609 -31.63 -10.00 19.91
N ALA A 610 -32.68 -10.34 20.66
CA ALA A 610 -33.55 -9.38 21.32
C ALA A 610 -32.83 -8.65 22.47
N GLU A 611 -32.09 -9.38 23.31
CA GLU A 611 -31.28 -8.83 24.38
C GLU A 611 -30.13 -7.97 23.83
N LEU A 612 -29.44 -8.44 22.78
CA LEU A 612 -28.41 -7.66 22.10
C LEU A 612 -28.97 -6.32 21.59
N ARG A 613 -30.10 -6.36 20.89
CA ARG A 613 -30.77 -5.15 20.41
C ARG A 613 -31.16 -4.20 21.55
N ALA A 614 -31.64 -4.73 22.68
CA ALA A 614 -31.98 -3.91 23.85
C ALA A 614 -30.75 -3.16 24.38
N LEU A 615 -29.61 -3.86 24.52
CA LEU A 615 -28.33 -3.24 24.92
C LEU A 615 -27.89 -2.15 23.94
N LEU A 616 -27.99 -2.41 22.63
CA LEU A 616 -27.63 -1.46 21.58
C LEU A 616 -28.52 -0.21 21.55
N LYS A 617 -29.72 -0.25 22.16
CA LYS A 617 -30.59 0.92 22.32
C LYS A 617 -30.33 1.68 23.63
N ALA A 618 -30.05 0.97 24.73
CA ALA A 618 -29.93 1.56 26.06
C ALA A 618 -28.55 2.19 26.33
N LEU A 619 -27.45 1.52 25.94
CA LEU A 619 -26.10 1.95 26.29
C LEU A 619 -25.55 3.20 25.56
N PRO A 620 -25.88 3.49 24.27
CA PRO A 620 -25.23 4.55 23.50
C PRO A 620 -25.15 5.92 24.18
N ALA A 621 -26.23 6.39 24.80
CA ALA A 621 -26.27 7.72 25.42
C ALA A 621 -25.30 7.84 26.60
N ASN A 622 -25.31 6.82 27.48
CA ASN A 622 -24.46 6.75 28.66
C ASN A 622 -22.98 6.61 28.28
N VAL A 623 -22.67 5.71 27.33
CA VAL A 623 -21.30 5.51 26.84
C VAL A 623 -20.77 6.77 26.15
N ARG A 624 -21.58 7.42 25.31
CA ARG A 624 -21.20 8.68 24.65
C ARG A 624 -20.87 9.77 25.65
N ARG A 625 -21.66 9.92 26.71
CA ARG A 625 -21.41 10.91 27.77
C ARG A 625 -20.04 10.67 28.43
N LEU A 626 -19.79 9.45 28.89
CA LEU A 626 -18.53 9.09 29.55
C LEU A 626 -17.32 9.24 28.63
N ALA A 627 -17.45 8.82 27.37
CA ALA A 627 -16.39 8.94 26.37
C ALA A 627 -16.08 10.40 26.03
N GLU A 628 -17.09 11.28 25.92
CA GLU A 628 -16.89 12.72 25.69
C GLU A 628 -16.29 13.45 26.90
N GLU A 629 -16.75 13.12 28.11
CA GLU A 629 -16.16 13.64 29.36
C GLU A 629 -14.67 13.32 29.40
N ALA A 630 -14.31 12.05 29.16
CA ALA A 630 -12.94 11.60 29.12
C ALA A 630 -12.14 12.13 27.90
N ARG A 631 -12.77 12.44 26.77
CA ARG A 631 -12.08 13.08 25.63
C ARG A 631 -11.70 14.52 25.94
N ARG A 632 -12.61 15.27 26.58
CA ARG A 632 -12.39 16.68 26.96
C ARG A 632 -11.30 16.85 28.02
N SER A 633 -11.00 15.80 28.79
CA SER A 633 -9.89 15.78 29.73
C SER A 633 -8.54 15.43 29.09
N ILE A 634 -8.49 15.11 27.79
CA ILE A 634 -7.23 14.79 27.06
C ILE A 634 -6.86 15.89 26.05
N ALA A 635 -7.87 16.64 25.56
CA ALA A 635 -7.70 17.80 24.67
C ALA A 635 -7.27 19.06 25.44
#